data_AF-A0A7K4GS84-F1
#
_entry.id   AF-A0A7K4GS84-F1
#
_cell.length_a   1.000
_cell.length_b   1.000
_cell.length_c   1.000
_cell.angle_alpha   90.00
_cell.angle_beta   90.00
_cell.angle_gamma   90.00
#
_symmetry.space_group_name_H-M   'P 1'
#
loop_
_entity.id
_entity.type
_entity.pdbx_description
1 polymer ?
#
loop_
_entity_poly.entity_id
_entity_poly.type
_entity_poly.pdbx_seq_one_letter_code
_entity_poly.pdbx_strand_id
1 'polypeptide(L)'
;MTLVYSNEGYFCEGEIVKDWQFKMEYGKIILSALELSLVRKSNVSLTEIGSSVDNYKDAFVIPLTQINKAYSTKIQKIYAVIIETRDGLSFSITMANERSIGRQDSINLSELINSTILLAIRADPNSQSVSNYEVKPLTNRCINCGEEISHNWKFCKNCGKEL
;
A
#
# COMPACT_ATOMS: atom_id res chain seq x y z
N MET A 1 -3.21 21.86 -0.77
CA MET A 1 -3.01 20.40 -0.68
C MET A 1 -2.14 20.14 0.54
N THR A 2 -2.67 19.47 1.56
CA THR A 2 -1.90 19.18 2.79
C THR A 2 -1.08 17.92 2.59
N LEU A 3 0.24 18.06 2.60
CA LEU A 3 1.18 16.95 2.55
C LEU A 3 1.15 16.21 3.90
N VAL A 4 0.94 14.88 3.84
CA VAL A 4 0.92 14.00 5.02
C VAL A 4 2.23 13.24 5.15
N TYR A 5 2.76 12.75 4.02
CA TYR A 5 3.99 11.96 3.98
C TYR A 5 4.75 12.20 2.68
N SER A 6 6.08 12.16 2.77
CA SER A 6 6.94 12.16 1.59
C SER A 6 8.24 11.42 1.91
N ASN A 7 8.57 10.41 1.12
CA ASN A 7 9.87 9.73 1.20
C ASN A 7 10.27 9.15 -0.16
N GLU A 8 11.55 8.80 -0.31
CA GLU A 8 12.02 8.05 -1.48
C GLU A 8 11.84 6.54 -1.26
N GLY A 9 11.63 5.81 -2.34
CA GLY A 9 11.49 4.36 -2.31
C GLY A 9 11.30 3.78 -3.70
N TYR A 10 11.08 2.47 -3.73
CA TYR A 10 10.83 1.71 -4.94
C TYR A 10 9.36 1.36 -5.02
N PHE A 11 8.78 1.41 -6.22
CA PHE A 11 7.39 1.03 -6.43
C PHE A 11 7.14 0.40 -7.81
N CYS A 12 6.07 -0.38 -7.93
CA CYS A 12 5.56 -0.88 -9.20
C CYS A 12 4.06 -1.16 -9.11
N GLU A 13 3.40 -1.21 -10.26
CA GLU A 13 2.09 -1.85 -10.40
C GLU A 13 2.27 -3.38 -10.38
N GLY A 14 1.40 -4.08 -9.65
CA GLY A 14 1.41 -5.53 -9.50
C GLY A 14 2.31 -6.07 -8.39
N GLU A 15 2.56 -7.38 -8.45
CA GLU A 15 3.32 -8.12 -7.45
C GLU A 15 4.84 -8.00 -7.60
N ILE A 16 5.54 -8.06 -6.47
CA ILE A 16 7.00 -8.10 -6.41
C ILE A 16 7.53 -9.49 -6.80
N VAL A 17 8.26 -9.58 -7.91
CA VAL A 17 8.97 -10.81 -8.35
C VAL A 17 10.40 -10.90 -7.79
N LYS A 18 11.09 -12.03 -8.01
CA LYS A 18 12.48 -12.28 -7.52
C LYS A 18 13.50 -11.18 -7.82
N ASP A 19 13.40 -10.52 -8.97
CA ASP A 19 14.33 -9.48 -9.40
C ASP A 19 13.79 -8.06 -9.16
N TRP A 20 13.17 -7.84 -8.00
CA TRP A 20 12.43 -6.62 -7.68
C TRP A 20 13.23 -5.33 -7.88
N GLN A 21 14.52 -5.34 -7.54
CA GLN A 21 15.40 -4.17 -7.66
C GLN A 21 15.55 -3.68 -9.11
N PHE A 22 15.35 -4.56 -10.10
CA PHE A 22 15.46 -4.25 -11.52
C PHE A 22 14.11 -4.03 -12.20
N LYS A 23 13.00 -4.32 -11.51
CA LYS A 23 11.64 -4.20 -12.04
C LYS A 23 10.82 -3.10 -11.38
N MET A 24 11.22 -2.66 -10.20
CA MET A 24 10.59 -1.55 -9.51
C MET A 24 11.23 -0.23 -9.90
N GLU A 25 10.41 0.80 -9.97
CA GLU A 25 10.84 2.16 -10.26
C GLU A 25 11.29 2.83 -8.98
N TYR A 26 12.44 3.49 -9.02
CA TYR A 26 12.89 4.32 -7.93
C TYR A 26 12.33 5.74 -8.07
N GLY A 27 11.80 6.28 -6.98
CA GLY A 27 11.14 7.57 -7.02
C GLY A 27 10.68 8.08 -5.66
N LYS A 28 9.77 9.05 -5.71
CA LYS A 28 9.18 9.71 -4.55
C LYS A 28 7.78 9.16 -4.29
N ILE A 29 7.51 8.80 -3.04
CA ILE A 29 6.21 8.36 -2.53
C ILE A 29 5.63 9.54 -1.75
N ILE A 30 4.48 10.04 -2.18
CA ILE A 30 3.84 11.24 -1.64
C ILE A 30 2.42 10.88 -1.20
N LEU A 31 2.11 11.06 0.07
CA LEU A 31 0.73 10.94 0.57
C LEU A 31 0.21 12.33 0.90
N SER A 32 -0.95 12.66 0.34
CA SER A 32 -1.72 13.86 0.68
C SER A 32 -3.05 13.46 1.32
N ALA A 33 -3.84 14.46 1.71
CA ALA A 33 -5.20 14.24 2.19
C ALA A 33 -6.18 13.67 1.13
N LEU A 34 -5.81 13.66 -0.16
CA LEU A 34 -6.70 13.27 -1.27
C LEU A 34 -6.20 12.05 -2.07
N GLU A 35 -4.89 11.90 -2.18
CA GLU A 35 -4.26 10.90 -3.06
C GLU A 35 -2.90 10.44 -2.54
N LEU A 36 -2.52 9.25 -2.99
CA LEU A 36 -1.18 8.69 -2.93
C LEU A 36 -0.55 8.81 -4.33
N SER A 37 0.56 9.53 -4.42
CA SER A 37 1.28 9.76 -5.68
C SER A 37 2.64 9.05 -5.62
N LEU A 38 2.93 8.25 -6.64
CA LEU A 38 4.20 7.58 -6.87
C LEU A 38 4.84 8.25 -8.06
N VAL A 39 6.01 8.85 -7.86
CA VAL A 39 6.60 9.76 -8.86
C VAL A 39 8.00 9.28 -9.21
N ARG A 40 8.21 8.87 -10.46
CA ARG A 40 9.49 8.30 -10.90
C ARG A 40 10.58 9.37 -10.88
N LYS A 41 11.77 9.00 -10.39
CA LYS A 41 12.96 9.84 -10.51
C LYS A 41 13.55 9.63 -11.90
N SER A 42 13.56 10.66 -12.74
CA SER A 42 14.16 10.55 -14.08
C SER A 42 15.69 10.47 -13.99
N ASN A 43 16.28 9.43 -14.58
CA ASN A 43 17.71 9.41 -14.87
C ASN A 43 17.92 10.17 -16.19
N VAL A 44 18.16 11.48 -16.12
CA VAL A 44 18.56 12.24 -17.32
C VAL A 44 19.97 11.79 -17.71
N SER A 45 20.10 11.21 -18.90
CA SER A 45 21.39 10.86 -19.49
C SER A 45 22.18 12.15 -19.76
N LEU A 46 23.45 12.22 -19.34
CA LEU A 46 24.33 13.41 -19.42
C LEU A 46 24.75 13.84 -20.84
N THR A 47 24.02 13.45 -21.88
CA THR A 47 24.31 13.88 -23.27
C THR A 47 23.65 15.20 -23.66
N GLU A 48 22.76 15.76 -22.85
CA GLU A 48 22.17 17.07 -23.10
C GLU A 48 22.72 18.10 -22.09
N ILE A 49 23.70 18.85 -22.56
CA ILE A 49 24.22 20.04 -21.87
C ILE A 49 23.06 21.03 -21.74
N GLY A 50 22.63 21.31 -20.51
CA GLY A 50 21.79 22.46 -20.20
C GLY A 50 20.30 22.17 -20.00
N SER A 51 19.95 21.36 -19.01
CA SER A 51 18.60 21.40 -18.40
C SER A 51 18.69 20.99 -16.93
N SER A 52 18.90 21.97 -16.04
CA SER A 52 18.53 21.81 -14.64
C SER A 52 17.01 21.85 -14.59
N VAL A 53 16.39 20.69 -14.53
CA VAL A 53 15.05 20.55 -13.98
C VAL A 53 14.99 19.17 -13.39
N ASP A 54 14.66 19.08 -12.09
CA ASP A 54 14.16 17.87 -11.45
C ASP A 54 12.88 17.44 -12.18
N ASN A 55 13.04 16.84 -13.36
CA ASN A 55 11.95 16.44 -14.25
C ASN A 55 11.41 15.11 -13.74
N TYR A 56 10.71 15.16 -12.62
CA TYR A 56 9.80 14.10 -12.22
C TYR A 56 8.77 13.90 -13.35
N LYS A 57 8.80 12.73 -14.00
CA LYS A 57 7.76 12.31 -14.94
C LYS A 57 6.71 11.52 -14.15
N ASP A 58 5.43 11.71 -14.49
CA ASP A 58 4.30 11.01 -13.88
C ASP A 58 4.56 9.50 -13.80
N ALA A 59 4.23 8.86 -12.66
CA ALA A 59 4.26 7.40 -12.57
C ALA A 59 2.92 6.81 -12.11
N PHE A 60 2.37 7.14 -10.93
CA PHE A 60 0.99 6.72 -10.56
C PHE A 60 0.35 7.71 -9.60
N VAL A 61 -0.93 8.06 -9.82
CA VAL A 61 -1.73 8.88 -8.89
C VAL A 61 -2.96 8.09 -8.50
N ILE A 62 -3.04 7.70 -7.22
CA ILE A 62 -4.09 6.83 -6.70
C ILE A 62 -4.94 7.64 -5.71
N PRO A 63 -6.18 8.03 -6.08
CA PRO A 63 -7.09 8.68 -5.15
C PRO A 63 -7.33 7.82 -3.92
N LEU A 64 -7.35 8.40 -2.72
CA LEU A 64 -7.57 7.65 -1.48
C LEU A 64 -8.93 6.95 -1.47
N THR A 65 -9.92 7.50 -2.18
CA THR A 65 -11.25 6.92 -2.36
C THR A 65 -11.24 5.63 -3.19
N GLN A 66 -10.21 5.43 -4.02
CA GLN A 66 -10.03 4.21 -4.81
C GLN A 66 -9.23 3.14 -4.07
N ILE A 67 -8.53 3.47 -2.98
CA ILE A 67 -7.80 2.48 -2.18
C ILE A 67 -8.80 1.67 -1.36
N ASN A 68 -8.74 0.34 -1.50
CA ASN A 68 -9.52 -0.59 -0.69
C ASN A 68 -8.81 -0.86 0.64
N LYS A 69 -7.52 -1.19 0.57
CA LYS A 69 -6.67 -1.40 1.76
C LYS A 69 -5.19 -1.23 1.41
N ALA A 70 -4.41 -0.84 2.40
CA ALA A 70 -2.95 -0.87 2.35
C ALA A 70 -2.41 -1.69 3.53
N TYR A 71 -1.45 -2.59 3.28
CA TYR A 71 -0.87 -3.41 4.35
C TYR A 71 0.59 -3.74 4.11
N SER A 72 1.35 -3.83 5.19
CA SER A 72 2.74 -4.27 5.18
C SER A 72 2.82 -5.80 5.09
N THR A 73 3.64 -6.32 4.19
CA THR A 73 3.94 -7.75 4.09
C THR A 73 5.41 -8.00 3.79
N LYS A 74 5.92 -9.18 4.17
CA LYS A 74 7.28 -9.60 3.86
C LYS A 74 7.27 -10.35 2.53
N ILE A 75 7.99 -9.82 1.54
CA ILE A 75 8.19 -10.48 0.25
C ILE A 75 9.66 -10.84 0.13
N GLN A 76 9.92 -12.15 0.18
CA GLN A 76 11.27 -12.72 0.18
C GLN A 76 12.14 -12.15 1.31
N LYS A 77 13.04 -11.22 1.00
CA LYS A 77 14.00 -10.61 1.95
C LYS A 77 13.63 -9.19 2.36
N ILE A 78 12.64 -8.58 1.73
CA ILE A 78 12.23 -7.21 1.99
C ILE A 78 10.81 -7.15 2.53
N TYR A 79 10.49 -6.02 3.15
CA TYR A 79 9.13 -5.65 3.50
C TYR A 79 8.63 -4.62 2.50
N ALA A 80 7.38 -4.79 2.09
CA ALA A 80 6.70 -3.93 1.15
C ALA A 80 5.29 -3.61 1.65
N VAL A 81 4.80 -2.43 1.29
CA VAL A 81 3.40 -2.07 1.38
C VAL A 81 2.72 -2.53 0.10
N ILE A 82 1.68 -3.33 0.26
CA ILE A 82 0.75 -3.66 -0.83
C ILE A 82 -0.46 -2.76 -0.70
N ILE A 83 -0.83 -2.13 -1.80
CA ILE A 83 -2.03 -1.32 -1.95
C ILE A 83 -2.93 -2.06 -2.92
N GLU A 84 -4.13 -2.43 -2.47
CA GLU A 84 -5.17 -2.96 -3.34
C GLU A 84 -6.20 -1.87 -3.57
N THR A 85 -6.54 -1.62 -4.83
CA THR A 85 -7.56 -0.65 -5.21
C THR A 85 -8.91 -1.33 -5.44
N ARG A 86 -9.99 -0.55 -5.42
CA ARG A 86 -11.36 -1.04 -5.55
C ARG A 86 -11.69 -1.57 -6.95
N ASP A 87 -10.96 -1.14 -7.97
CA ASP A 87 -11.03 -1.63 -9.34
C ASP A 87 -10.17 -2.88 -9.60
N GLY A 88 -9.51 -3.42 -8.55
CA GLY A 88 -8.79 -4.69 -8.62
C GLY A 88 -7.32 -4.58 -9.05
N LEU A 89 -6.78 -3.36 -9.16
CA LEU A 89 -5.35 -3.15 -9.34
C LEU A 89 -4.62 -3.33 -8.01
N SER A 90 -3.32 -3.62 -8.11
CA SER A 90 -2.43 -3.66 -6.95
C SER A 90 -1.16 -2.88 -7.21
N PHE A 91 -0.62 -2.27 -6.16
CA PHE A 91 0.66 -1.58 -6.21
C PHE A 91 1.53 -2.06 -5.07
N SER A 92 2.81 -2.20 -5.35
CA SER A 92 3.80 -2.60 -4.38
C SER A 92 4.77 -1.45 -4.14
N ILE A 93 5.03 -1.12 -2.87
CA ILE A 93 5.98 -0.07 -2.46
C ILE A 93 6.96 -0.66 -1.45
N THR A 94 8.24 -0.39 -1.60
CA THR A 94 9.24 -0.72 -0.58
C THR A 94 10.21 0.44 -0.38
N MET A 95 10.54 0.71 0.89
CA MET A 95 11.65 1.62 1.25
C MET A 95 12.88 0.83 1.71
N ALA A 96 12.95 -0.46 1.37
CA ALA A 96 14.16 -1.24 1.56
C ALA A 96 15.31 -0.64 0.75
N ASN A 97 16.50 -0.68 1.35
CA ASN A 97 17.75 -0.20 0.76
C ASN A 97 18.91 -1.07 1.27
N GLU A 98 20.15 -0.69 0.95
CA GLU A 98 21.35 -1.44 1.35
C GLU A 98 21.50 -1.63 2.86
N ARG A 99 20.88 -0.76 3.67
CA ARG A 99 21.00 -0.73 5.14
C ARG A 99 19.76 -1.26 5.87
N SER A 100 18.63 -1.39 5.17
CA SER A 100 17.34 -1.74 5.79
C SER A 100 16.51 -2.60 4.86
N ILE A 101 15.87 -3.64 5.41
CA ILE A 101 14.88 -4.44 4.70
C ILE A 101 13.49 -3.78 4.64
N GLY A 102 13.35 -2.54 5.14
CA GLY A 102 12.13 -1.73 5.01
C GLY A 102 10.98 -2.09 5.98
N ARG A 103 11.24 -2.86 7.05
CA ARG A 103 10.17 -3.38 7.95
C ARG A 103 9.38 -2.29 8.67
N GLN A 104 10.06 -1.38 9.36
CA GLN A 104 9.35 -0.34 10.12
C GLN A 104 8.71 0.67 9.17
N ASP A 105 9.41 0.98 8.09
CA ASP A 105 8.96 1.86 7.03
C ASP A 105 7.65 1.37 6.41
N SER A 106 7.55 0.09 6.05
CA SER A 106 6.34 -0.48 5.47
C SER A 106 5.16 -0.48 6.45
N ILE A 107 5.41 -0.79 7.73
CA ILE A 107 4.37 -0.76 8.78
C ILE A 107 3.84 0.67 8.90
N ASN A 108 4.72 1.63 9.15
CA ASN A 108 4.35 3.03 9.34
C ASN A 108 3.59 3.60 8.14
N LEU A 109 4.08 3.34 6.91
CA LEU A 109 3.43 3.85 5.71
C LEU A 109 2.04 3.23 5.52
N SER A 110 1.88 1.92 5.74
CA SER A 110 0.57 1.27 5.63
C SER A 110 -0.46 1.79 6.64
N GLU A 111 -0.05 2.00 7.88
CA GLU A 111 -0.90 2.58 8.93
C GLU A 111 -1.28 4.03 8.62
N LEU A 112 -0.33 4.81 8.09
CA LEU A 112 -0.55 6.20 7.73
C LEU A 112 -1.52 6.33 6.54
N ILE A 113 -1.39 5.48 5.51
CA ILE A 113 -2.34 5.43 4.39
C ILE A 113 -3.75 5.12 4.90
N ASN A 114 -3.91 4.05 5.68
CA ASN A 114 -5.23 3.65 6.19
C ASN A 114 -5.85 4.73 7.08
N SER A 115 -5.04 5.36 7.95
CA SER A 115 -5.49 6.46 8.80
C SER A 115 -5.92 7.68 7.97
N THR A 116 -5.21 7.99 6.88
CA THR A 116 -5.55 9.10 5.99
C THR A 116 -6.83 8.84 5.21
N ILE A 117 -7.06 7.60 4.76
CA ILE A 117 -8.34 7.18 4.13
C ILE A 117 -9.51 7.39 5.11
N LEU A 118 -9.36 6.98 6.37
CA LEU A 118 -10.39 7.18 7.39
C LEU A 118 -10.71 8.65 7.64
N LEU A 119 -9.69 9.52 7.64
CA LEU A 119 -9.86 10.96 7.77
C LEU A 119 -10.56 11.58 6.55
N ALA A 120 -10.19 11.14 5.35
CA ALA A 120 -10.81 11.60 4.10
C ALA A 120 -12.31 11.26 4.06
N ILE A 121 -12.69 10.05 4.50
CA ILE A 121 -14.11 9.64 4.59
C ILE A 121 -14.89 10.52 5.57
N ARG A 122 -14.31 10.85 6.72
CA ARG A 122 -14.97 11.68 7.74
C ARG A 122 -15.16 13.14 7.31
N ALA A 123 -14.30 13.64 6.42
CA ALA A 123 -14.35 15.01 5.93
C ALA A 123 -15.41 15.22 4.83
N ASP A 124 -15.96 14.15 4.25
CA ASP A 124 -17.02 14.22 3.23
C ASP A 124 -18.40 13.85 3.83
N PRO A 125 -19.26 14.84 4.15
CA PRO A 125 -20.57 14.58 4.72
C PRO A 125 -21.60 14.01 3.72
N ASN A 126 -21.27 13.87 2.42
CA ASN A 126 -22.17 13.36 1.38
C ASN A 126 -21.81 11.96 0.85
N SER A 127 -20.73 11.34 1.32
CA SER A 127 -20.41 9.95 0.99
C SER A 127 -21.18 8.96 1.88
N GLN A 128 -22.50 8.84 1.67
CA GLN A 128 -23.30 7.75 2.26
C GLN A 128 -23.28 6.49 1.38
N SER A 129 -22.91 5.38 2.03
CA SER A 129 -23.01 3.96 1.63
C SER A 129 -21.87 3.35 0.80
N VAL A 130 -20.76 3.03 1.49
CA VAL A 130 -20.25 1.66 1.41
C VAL A 130 -20.52 1.02 2.76
N SER A 131 -21.46 0.08 2.76
CA SER A 131 -21.96 -0.68 3.89
C SER A 131 -20.86 -1.48 4.61
N ASN A 132 -20.83 -1.33 5.94
CA ASN A 132 -20.31 -2.27 6.93
C ASN A 132 -18.94 -2.92 6.64
N TYR A 133 -17.85 -2.17 6.87
CA TYR A 133 -16.61 -2.79 7.32
C TYR A 133 -16.82 -3.18 8.78
N GLU A 134 -17.39 -4.37 8.97
CA GLU A 134 -17.21 -5.10 10.22
C GLU A 134 -15.70 -5.30 10.35
N VAL A 135 -15.07 -4.57 11.28
CA VAL A 135 -13.72 -4.91 11.74
C VAL A 135 -13.87 -6.27 12.41
N LYS A 136 -13.84 -7.36 11.63
CA LYS A 136 -13.71 -8.70 12.19
C LYS A 136 -12.36 -8.68 12.90
N PRO A 137 -12.31 -8.75 14.24
CA PRO A 137 -11.04 -8.94 14.89
C PRO A 137 -10.45 -10.24 14.32
N LEU A 138 -9.18 -10.22 13.92
CA LEU A 138 -8.40 -11.42 13.60
C LEU A 138 -8.18 -12.21 14.90
N THR A 139 -9.27 -12.67 15.51
CA THR A 139 -9.24 -13.72 16.50
C THR A 139 -9.01 -15.00 15.72
N ASN A 140 -7.93 -15.72 16.03
CA ASN A 140 -7.69 -17.09 15.55
C ASN A 140 -8.74 -18.07 16.08
N ARG A 141 -9.99 -17.67 16.35
CA ARG A 141 -11.05 -18.52 16.86
C ARG A 141 -12.31 -18.39 16.02
N CYS A 142 -12.94 -19.53 15.75
CA CYS A 142 -14.21 -19.58 15.06
C CYS A 142 -15.28 -18.88 15.91
N ILE A 143 -15.96 -17.90 15.32
CA ILE A 143 -17.06 -17.15 15.97
C ILE A 143 -18.24 -18.04 16.40
N ASN A 144 -18.33 -19.26 15.88
CA ASN A 144 -19.46 -20.15 16.10
C ASN A 144 -19.23 -21.18 17.21
N CYS A 145 -18.02 -21.71 17.32
CA CYS A 145 -17.71 -22.78 18.29
C CYS A 145 -16.46 -22.50 19.13
N GLY A 146 -15.75 -21.41 18.88
CA GLY A 146 -14.54 -21.02 19.63
C GLY A 146 -13.27 -21.79 19.26
N GLU A 147 -13.33 -22.73 18.31
CA GLU A 147 -12.19 -23.53 17.84
C GLU A 147 -11.09 -22.67 17.24
N GLU A 148 -9.83 -23.03 17.44
CA GLU A 148 -8.72 -22.30 16.83
C GLU A 148 -8.71 -22.47 15.30
N ILE A 149 -8.73 -21.36 14.56
CA ILE A 149 -8.80 -21.34 13.10
C ILE A 149 -7.47 -20.88 12.50
N SER A 150 -7.04 -21.62 11.47
CA SER A 150 -5.89 -21.23 10.66
C SER A 150 -6.33 -20.31 9.53
N HIS A 151 -5.50 -19.31 9.21
CA HIS A 151 -5.72 -18.31 8.16
C HIS A 151 -6.00 -18.90 6.76
N ASN A 152 -5.67 -20.18 6.53
CA ASN A 152 -5.83 -20.86 5.24
C ASN A 152 -7.11 -21.70 5.15
N TRP A 153 -8.00 -21.67 6.16
CA TRP A 153 -9.22 -22.47 6.15
C TRP A 153 -10.41 -21.66 5.65
N LYS A 154 -11.15 -22.23 4.70
CA LYS A 154 -12.41 -21.65 4.21
C LYS A 154 -13.60 -21.96 5.15
N PHE A 155 -13.48 -23.05 5.92
CA PHE A 155 -14.53 -23.53 6.83
C PHE A 155 -13.91 -24.01 8.14
N CYS A 156 -14.64 -23.85 9.24
CA CYS A 156 -14.28 -24.41 10.54
C CYS A 156 -14.36 -25.94 10.49
N LYS A 157 -13.26 -26.63 10.83
CA LYS A 157 -13.25 -28.10 10.87
C LYS A 157 -14.11 -28.71 11.98
N ASN A 158 -14.41 -27.95 13.03
CA ASN A 158 -15.18 -28.44 14.17
C ASN A 158 -16.70 -28.28 13.93
N CYS A 159 -17.16 -27.12 13.43
CA CYS A 159 -18.59 -26.85 13.27
C CYS A 159 -19.08 -26.70 11.81
N GLY A 160 -18.19 -26.77 10.82
CA GLY A 160 -18.54 -26.69 9.40
C GLY A 160 -18.93 -25.30 8.89
N LYS A 161 -18.93 -24.26 9.75
CA LYS A 161 -19.29 -22.89 9.36
C LYS A 161 -18.17 -22.22 8.55
N GLU A 162 -18.54 -21.45 7.54
CA GLU A 162 -17.63 -20.60 6.76
C GLU A 162 -17.00 -19.52 7.68
N LEU A 163 -15.70 -19.26 7.50
CA LEU A 163 -14.87 -18.39 8.38
C LEU A 163 -14.83 -16.94 7.91
#